data_AF-A0AAD8YIW3-F1
#
_entry.id   AF-A0AAD8YIW3-F1
#
_cell.length_a   1.000
_cell.length_b   1.000
_cell.length_c   1.000
_cell.angle_alpha   90.00
_cell.angle_beta   90.00
_cell.angle_gamma   90.00
#
_symmetry.space_group_name_H-M   'P 1'
#
loop_
_entity.id
_entity.type
_entity.pdbx_description
1 polymer ?
#
loop_
_entity_poly.entity_id
_entity_poly.type
_entity_poly.pdbx_seq_one_letter_code
_entity_poly.pdbx_strand_id
1 'polypeptide(L)'
;MIGGIKESLSFLSLLILVLGSTSAFHFPSSPLTTSSQFCRHRLQMTYYPSPTETEKEIYNIPNSGWKSKQWNWGSARGTGHDAAMICRRRWDSREERQKLVQSLLDPVEFKASYPDSEVPFEEIKLILGLAWQRGRWDGSDGGPGGYGEVLSIMADARRYEDEDEMISALNFIEDVSKRFATISRNAEELKRMKCIATEIQGRHHHAGKEEVFMDRREVAGMVLDAMGFVDNGL
;
A
#
# COMPACT_ATOMS: atom_id res chain seq x y z
N MET A 1 29.08 -19.51 -68.54
CA MET A 1 29.04 -19.60 -67.06
C MET A 1 28.71 -21.06 -66.73
N ILE A 2 29.72 -21.92 -66.65
CA ILE A 2 30.30 -22.49 -65.41
C ILE A 2 29.20 -23.21 -64.62
N GLY A 3 29.04 -24.53 -64.78
CA GLY A 3 29.69 -25.60 -63.98
C GLY A 3 28.59 -26.24 -63.12
N GLY A 4 28.49 -27.54 -62.86
CA GLY A 4 29.46 -28.61 -62.78
C GLY A 4 29.12 -29.44 -61.53
N ILE A 5 28.62 -30.67 -61.78
CA ILE A 5 28.38 -31.86 -60.94
C ILE A 5 29.12 -31.95 -59.58
N LYS A 6 28.45 -32.45 -58.52
CA LYS A 6 28.86 -33.51 -57.53
C LYS A 6 27.97 -33.48 -56.28
N GLU A 7 27.19 -34.53 -55.97
CA GLU A 7 27.53 -35.71 -55.14
C GLU A 7 27.97 -35.43 -53.69
N SER A 8 27.20 -35.95 -52.73
CA SER A 8 27.66 -36.44 -51.39
C SER A 8 26.45 -37.03 -50.64
N LEU A 9 26.33 -38.37 -50.49
CA LEU A 9 26.83 -39.22 -49.39
C LEU A 9 26.32 -38.77 -48.02
N SER A 10 25.39 -39.47 -47.35
CA SER A 10 25.48 -40.77 -46.63
C SER A 10 25.54 -40.56 -45.12
N PHE A 11 24.64 -41.26 -44.41
CA PHE A 11 24.64 -41.70 -43.01
C PHE A 11 25.60 -41.03 -42.01
N LEU A 12 25.05 -40.48 -40.92
CA LEU A 12 25.59 -40.76 -39.59
C LEU A 12 24.55 -40.57 -38.48
N SER A 13 24.28 -41.69 -37.80
CA SER A 13 23.56 -41.77 -36.54
C SER A 13 24.30 -40.99 -35.45
N LEU A 14 23.58 -40.21 -34.65
CA LEU A 14 24.05 -39.83 -33.32
C LEU A 14 22.93 -40.02 -32.31
N LEU A 15 22.99 -41.19 -31.68
CA LEU A 15 22.29 -41.57 -30.47
C LEU A 15 22.95 -40.81 -29.31
N ILE A 16 22.27 -39.83 -28.72
CA ILE A 16 22.72 -39.21 -27.46
C ILE A 16 22.00 -39.92 -26.31
N LEU A 17 22.76 -40.78 -25.63
CA LEU A 17 22.49 -41.30 -24.31
C LEU A 17 22.45 -40.15 -23.29
N VAL A 18 21.29 -39.94 -22.66
CA VAL A 18 21.19 -39.13 -21.44
C VAL A 18 21.34 -40.09 -20.25
N LEU A 19 22.55 -40.21 -19.73
CA LEU A 19 22.83 -40.70 -18.38
C LEU A 19 23.44 -39.53 -17.61
N GLY A 20 22.79 -39.11 -16.53
CA GLY A 20 23.22 -37.96 -15.76
C GLY A 20 22.46 -37.76 -14.45
N SER A 21 22.77 -38.62 -13.48
CA SER A 21 22.90 -38.30 -12.05
C SER A 21 21.72 -37.65 -11.32
N THR A 22 20.96 -38.48 -10.60
CA THR A 22 20.16 -38.08 -9.44
C THR A 22 21.09 -37.63 -8.31
N SER A 23 21.44 -36.35 -8.29
CA SER A 23 22.02 -35.71 -7.10
C SER A 23 20.88 -35.32 -6.17
N ALA A 24 20.64 -36.16 -5.17
CA ALA A 24 19.80 -35.82 -4.03
C ALA A 24 20.43 -34.62 -3.30
N PHE A 25 19.83 -33.44 -3.47
CA PHE A 25 20.15 -32.29 -2.64
C PHE A 25 19.61 -32.55 -1.23
N HIS A 26 20.47 -33.05 -0.36
CA HIS A 26 20.29 -32.94 1.08
C HIS A 26 20.42 -31.46 1.45
N PHE A 27 19.28 -30.79 1.63
CA PHE A 27 19.24 -29.53 2.34
C PHE A 27 19.50 -29.79 3.82
N PRO A 28 20.48 -29.14 4.45
CA PRO A 28 20.57 -29.14 5.91
C PRO A 28 19.32 -28.44 6.45
N SER A 29 18.53 -29.17 7.22
CA SER A 29 17.42 -28.64 8.02
C SER A 29 18.02 -27.75 9.10
N SER A 30 18.18 -26.46 8.80
CA SER A 30 18.50 -25.47 9.81
C SER A 30 17.35 -25.43 10.83
N PRO A 31 17.65 -25.42 12.13
CA PRO A 31 16.62 -25.37 13.16
C PRO A 31 15.80 -24.09 13.00
N LEU A 32 14.48 -24.23 13.14
CA LEU A 32 13.50 -23.16 13.25
C LEU A 32 13.92 -22.19 14.36
N THR A 33 14.65 -21.14 13.99
CA THR A 33 14.88 -19.99 14.86
C THR A 33 13.54 -19.30 15.04
N THR A 34 13.08 -19.29 16.29
CA THR A 34 11.85 -18.69 16.78
C THR A 34 11.75 -17.22 16.37
N SER A 35 11.13 -16.96 15.22
CA SER A 35 10.80 -15.60 14.73
C SER A 35 9.54 -15.11 15.42
N SER A 36 9.58 -14.81 16.72
CA SER A 36 8.46 -14.19 17.44
C SER A 36 8.79 -12.84 18.10
N GLN A 37 9.89 -12.19 17.72
CA GLN A 37 10.35 -10.96 18.37
C GLN A 37 10.17 -9.67 17.56
N PHE A 38 9.54 -9.71 16.37
CA PHE A 38 9.32 -8.51 15.55
C PHE A 38 7.91 -7.92 15.65
N CYS A 39 6.99 -8.61 16.29
CA CYS A 39 5.64 -8.13 16.51
C CYS A 39 5.64 -7.40 17.88
N ARG A 40 5.53 -6.07 17.83
CA ARG A 40 5.89 -5.07 18.86
C ARG A 40 5.42 -5.44 20.28
N HIS A 41 6.25 -5.12 21.29
CA HIS A 41 5.75 -4.72 22.62
C HIS A 41 5.05 -3.36 22.45
N ARG A 42 3.76 -3.39 22.10
CA ARG A 42 2.93 -2.18 22.00
C ARG A 42 2.78 -1.64 23.43
N LEU A 43 3.25 -0.42 23.68
CA LEU A 43 3.08 0.25 24.97
C LEU A 43 1.58 0.25 25.32
N GLN A 44 1.23 -0.18 26.54
CA GLN A 44 -0.13 0.01 27.06
C GLN A 44 -0.40 1.52 27.10
N MET A 45 -1.24 1.97 26.18
CA MET A 45 -1.53 3.39 26.00
C MET A 45 -2.60 3.83 27.00
N THR A 46 -2.24 4.82 27.81
CA THR A 46 -3.18 5.57 28.64
C THR A 46 -3.98 6.54 27.76
N TYR A 47 -5.27 6.24 27.58
CA TYR A 47 -6.35 7.13 27.13
C TYR A 47 -5.96 8.19 26.08
N TYR A 48 -5.92 7.79 24.81
CA TYR A 48 -5.87 8.73 23.70
C TYR A 48 -7.26 8.82 23.07
N PRO A 49 -7.92 9.98 23.03
CA PRO A 49 -9.14 10.11 22.24
C PRO A 49 -8.77 9.84 20.78
N SER A 50 -9.32 8.76 20.25
CA SER A 50 -9.24 8.42 18.83
C SER A 50 -9.58 9.66 17.99
N PRO A 51 -8.86 9.93 16.88
CA PRO A 51 -9.33 10.89 15.89
C PRO A 51 -10.80 10.63 15.55
N THR A 52 -11.56 11.69 15.39
CA THR A 52 -12.93 11.61 14.90
C THR A 52 -12.86 11.26 13.41
N GLU A 53 -13.19 10.02 13.07
CA GLU A 53 -13.17 9.53 11.67
C GLU A 53 -14.56 9.60 11.00
N THR A 54 -15.49 10.27 11.68
CA THR A 54 -16.88 10.45 11.26
C THR A 54 -17.02 11.48 10.16
N GLU A 55 -16.09 12.43 10.08
CA GLU A 55 -16.14 13.50 9.10
C GLU A 55 -15.73 12.96 7.74
N LYS A 56 -16.68 12.99 6.79
CA LYS A 56 -16.48 12.58 5.40
C LYS A 56 -16.12 13.74 4.48
N GLU A 57 -16.07 14.95 5.00
CA GLU A 57 -15.66 16.12 4.24
C GLU A 57 -14.14 16.21 4.18
N ILE A 58 -13.63 16.46 2.98
CA ILE A 58 -12.22 16.62 2.67
C ILE A 58 -11.98 18.11 2.45
N TYR A 59 -11.09 18.70 3.24
CA TYR A 59 -10.77 20.14 3.21
C TYR A 59 -11.98 21.08 3.41
N ASN A 60 -12.95 20.67 4.22
CA ASN A 60 -14.20 21.43 4.45
C ASN A 60 -15.00 21.69 3.16
N ILE A 61 -14.86 20.83 2.15
CA ILE A 61 -15.67 20.90 0.93
C ILE A 61 -16.95 20.08 1.18
N PRO A 62 -18.15 20.70 1.13
CA PRO A 62 -19.39 19.97 1.35
C PRO A 62 -19.58 18.85 0.33
N ASN A 63 -20.07 17.69 0.77
CA ASN A 63 -20.31 16.52 -0.09
C ASN A 63 -19.06 16.04 -0.86
N SER A 64 -17.88 16.11 -0.24
CA SER A 64 -16.61 15.61 -0.80
C SER A 64 -16.25 14.19 -0.33
N GLY A 65 -17.13 13.52 0.41
CA GLY A 65 -16.97 12.09 0.69
C GLY A 65 -17.09 11.26 -0.58
N TRP A 66 -16.43 10.11 -0.63
CA TRP A 66 -16.27 9.33 -1.87
C TRP A 66 -17.57 8.71 -2.39
N LYS A 67 -18.57 8.55 -1.51
CA LYS A 67 -19.94 8.13 -1.88
C LYS A 67 -20.80 9.25 -2.48
N SER A 68 -20.33 10.50 -2.43
CA SER A 68 -21.09 11.64 -2.94
C SER A 68 -21.28 11.56 -4.46
N LYS A 69 -22.47 11.87 -4.94
CA LYS A 69 -22.74 12.03 -6.39
C LYS A 69 -21.96 13.18 -7.02
N GLN A 70 -21.45 14.10 -6.19
CA GLN A 70 -20.63 15.23 -6.65
C GLN A 70 -19.14 14.86 -6.76
N TRP A 71 -18.74 13.74 -6.13
CA TRP A 71 -17.39 13.22 -6.22
C TRP A 71 -17.16 12.58 -7.59
N ASN A 72 -16.15 13.05 -8.32
CA ASN A 72 -15.78 12.53 -9.62
C ASN A 72 -14.27 12.41 -9.74
N TRP A 73 -13.75 11.19 -9.62
CA TRP A 73 -12.33 10.90 -9.81
C TRP A 73 -11.88 11.24 -11.22
N GLY A 74 -10.75 11.95 -11.35
CA GLY A 74 -10.15 12.29 -12.64
C GLY A 74 -10.92 13.31 -13.50
N SER A 75 -12.08 13.78 -13.03
CA SER A 75 -12.82 14.85 -13.69
C SER A 75 -12.14 16.21 -13.49
N ALA A 76 -12.25 17.10 -14.48
CA ALA A 76 -11.83 18.49 -14.37
C ALA A 76 -12.81 19.36 -13.56
N ARG A 77 -13.90 18.78 -13.05
CA ARG A 77 -14.97 19.46 -12.29
C ARG A 77 -15.54 18.53 -11.21
N GLY A 78 -16.06 19.12 -10.13
CA GLY A 78 -16.71 18.42 -9.02
C GLY A 78 -15.87 18.41 -7.75
N THR A 79 -16.42 17.92 -6.65
CA THR A 79 -15.80 18.04 -5.31
C THR A 79 -14.46 17.30 -5.21
N GLY A 80 -14.29 16.21 -5.97
CA GLY A 80 -13.01 15.50 -6.06
C GLY A 80 -11.91 16.32 -6.76
N HIS A 81 -12.25 17.12 -7.76
CA HIS A 81 -11.31 18.04 -8.41
C HIS A 81 -10.84 19.11 -7.43
N ASP A 82 -11.79 19.75 -6.74
CA ASP A 82 -11.51 20.83 -5.79
C ASP A 82 -10.65 20.34 -4.62
N ALA A 83 -11.00 19.17 -4.06
CA ALA A 83 -10.22 18.54 -3.00
C ALA A 83 -8.80 18.20 -3.47
N ALA A 84 -8.65 17.65 -4.69
CA ALA A 84 -7.33 17.34 -5.25
C ALA A 84 -6.46 18.58 -5.47
N MET A 85 -7.04 19.72 -5.88
CA MET A 85 -6.30 20.98 -6.00
C MET A 85 -5.77 21.46 -4.66
N ILE A 86 -6.61 21.44 -3.61
CA ILE A 86 -6.18 21.82 -2.26
C ILE A 86 -5.10 20.86 -1.75
N CYS A 87 -5.28 19.56 -1.97
CA CYS A 87 -4.33 18.52 -1.59
C CYS A 87 -2.94 18.76 -2.20
N ARG A 88 -2.86 18.95 -3.52
CA ARG A 88 -1.59 19.21 -4.23
C ARG A 88 -0.89 20.46 -3.70
N ARG A 89 -1.64 21.53 -3.44
CA ARG A 89 -1.08 22.77 -2.86
C ARG A 89 -0.58 22.58 -1.43
N ARG A 90 -1.33 21.84 -0.59
CA ARG A 90 -0.97 21.59 0.81
C ARG A 90 0.32 20.79 0.93
N TRP A 91 0.51 19.82 0.04
CA TRP A 91 1.63 18.88 0.09
C TRP A 91 2.72 19.14 -0.94
N ASP A 92 2.87 20.38 -1.39
CA ASP A 92 3.87 20.79 -2.40
C ASP A 92 5.31 20.80 -1.84
N SER A 93 5.47 21.00 -0.52
CA SER A 93 6.78 20.95 0.17
C SER A 93 7.18 19.54 0.57
N ARG A 94 8.45 19.19 0.33
CA ARG A 94 9.05 17.92 0.77
C ARG A 94 9.01 17.76 2.28
N GLU A 95 9.25 18.84 3.01
CA GLU A 95 9.23 18.86 4.48
C GLU A 95 7.85 18.50 5.02
N GLU A 96 6.79 19.05 4.46
CA GLU A 96 5.41 18.74 4.87
C GLU A 96 5.04 17.29 4.54
N ARG A 97 5.49 16.77 3.38
CA ARG A 97 5.30 15.35 3.03
C ARG A 97 6.04 14.41 3.98
N GLN A 98 7.28 14.76 4.36
CA GLN A 98 8.06 13.98 5.32
C GLN A 98 7.38 13.94 6.69
N LYS A 99 6.86 15.08 7.17
CA LYS A 99 6.09 15.16 8.42
C LYS A 99 4.84 14.29 8.36
N LEU A 100 4.11 14.31 7.26
CA LEU A 100 2.95 13.42 7.08
C LEU A 100 3.34 11.94 7.15
N VAL A 101 4.36 11.52 6.41
CA VAL A 101 4.77 10.10 6.44
C VAL A 101 5.22 9.68 7.84
N GLN A 102 5.96 10.54 8.54
CA GLN A 102 6.37 10.27 9.92
C GLN A 102 5.17 10.20 10.89
N SER A 103 4.18 11.07 10.72
CA SER A 103 2.95 11.04 11.53
C SER A 103 2.10 9.79 11.34
N LEU A 104 2.27 9.11 10.20
CA LEU A 104 1.59 7.87 9.89
C LEU A 104 2.37 6.64 10.37
N LEU A 105 3.70 6.64 10.22
CA LEU A 105 4.54 5.52 10.62
C LEU A 105 4.72 5.42 12.15
N ASP A 106 4.77 6.57 12.82
CA ASP A 106 4.99 6.70 14.27
C ASP A 106 3.97 7.67 14.91
N PRO A 107 2.66 7.37 14.84
CA PRO A 107 1.59 8.32 15.19
C PRO A 107 1.62 8.77 16.65
N VAL A 108 2.03 7.90 17.56
CA VAL A 108 2.10 8.18 19.01
C VAL A 108 3.20 9.22 19.29
N GLU A 109 4.41 8.97 18.81
CA GLU A 109 5.57 9.84 19.02
C GLU A 109 5.38 11.19 18.31
N PHE A 110 4.84 11.15 17.08
CA PHE A 110 4.59 12.35 16.31
C PHE A 110 3.54 13.26 16.99
N LYS A 111 2.41 12.70 17.44
CA LYS A 111 1.36 13.48 18.13
C LYS A 111 1.83 14.06 19.46
N ALA A 112 2.72 13.36 20.18
CA ALA A 112 3.34 13.91 21.39
C ALA A 112 4.18 15.17 21.11
N SER A 113 4.81 15.23 19.93
CA SER A 113 5.62 16.39 19.50
C SER A 113 4.79 17.47 18.81
N TYR A 114 3.68 17.09 18.16
CA TYR A 114 2.84 17.95 17.34
C TYR A 114 1.34 17.67 17.59
N PRO A 115 0.78 18.13 18.72
CA PRO A 115 -0.57 17.75 19.15
C PRO A 115 -1.68 18.17 18.17
N ASP A 116 -1.51 19.29 17.45
CA ASP A 116 -2.50 19.87 16.54
C ASP A 116 -2.27 19.50 15.06
N SER A 117 -1.38 18.55 14.78
CA SER A 117 -0.93 18.24 13.41
C SER A 117 -1.64 17.04 12.77
N GLU A 118 -2.66 16.50 13.44
CA GLU A 118 -3.33 15.30 12.98
C GLU A 118 -4.10 15.55 11.67
N VAL A 119 -3.80 14.73 10.66
CA VAL A 119 -4.48 14.78 9.37
C VAL A 119 -5.68 13.84 9.39
N PRO A 120 -6.89 14.30 8.99
CA PRO A 120 -8.07 13.46 8.85
C PRO A 120 -7.82 12.29 7.90
N PHE A 121 -8.37 11.12 8.21
CA PHE A 121 -8.10 9.94 7.39
C PHE A 121 -8.69 10.03 5.98
N GLU A 122 -9.78 10.76 5.80
CA GLU A 122 -10.34 11.05 4.47
C GLU A 122 -9.36 11.83 3.58
N GLU A 123 -8.60 12.78 4.15
CA GLU A 123 -7.51 13.44 3.43
C GLU A 123 -6.39 12.45 3.08
N ILE A 124 -6.04 11.53 3.97
CA ILE A 124 -5.01 10.50 3.73
C ILE A 124 -5.43 9.57 2.58
N LYS A 125 -6.70 9.15 2.53
CA LYS A 125 -7.23 8.37 1.40
C LYS A 125 -7.09 9.12 0.08
N LEU A 126 -7.35 10.44 0.07
CA LEU A 126 -7.17 11.26 -1.12
C LEU A 126 -5.69 11.35 -1.53
N ILE A 127 -4.78 11.57 -0.57
CA ILE A 127 -3.32 11.63 -0.82
C ILE A 127 -2.84 10.32 -1.45
N LEU A 128 -3.26 9.19 -0.89
CA LEU A 128 -2.98 7.86 -1.45
C LEU A 128 -3.51 7.71 -2.87
N GLY A 129 -4.77 8.08 -3.12
CA GLY A 129 -5.35 8.05 -4.46
C GLY A 129 -4.54 8.88 -5.46
N LEU A 130 -4.11 10.09 -5.08
CA LEU A 130 -3.29 10.94 -5.93
C LEU A 130 -1.87 10.40 -6.13
N ALA A 131 -1.26 9.79 -5.10
CA ALA A 131 0.04 9.13 -5.21
C ALA A 131 -0.01 7.97 -6.22
N TRP A 132 -1.05 7.14 -6.19
CA TRP A 132 -1.28 6.09 -7.20
C TRP A 132 -1.55 6.66 -8.59
N GLN A 133 -2.26 7.79 -8.68
CA GLN A 133 -2.46 8.47 -9.96
C GLN A 133 -1.13 8.86 -10.60
N ARG A 134 -0.23 9.38 -9.77
CA ARG A 134 1.11 9.79 -10.20
C ARG A 134 1.96 8.57 -10.56
N GLY A 135 1.94 7.55 -9.71
CA GLY A 135 2.74 6.33 -9.90
C GLY A 135 2.46 5.60 -11.21
N ARG A 136 1.27 5.79 -11.79
CA ARG A 136 0.95 5.30 -13.15
C ARG A 136 1.90 5.86 -14.21
N TRP A 137 2.35 7.10 -14.06
CA TRP A 137 3.19 7.76 -15.05
C TRP A 137 4.67 7.35 -14.96
N ASP A 138 5.13 6.89 -13.80
CA ASP A 138 6.53 6.49 -13.57
C ASP A 138 6.71 4.98 -13.30
N GLY A 139 5.62 4.22 -13.23
CA GLY A 139 5.61 2.77 -13.01
C GLY A 139 5.65 2.35 -11.54
N SER A 140 5.53 3.28 -10.60
CA SER A 140 5.50 2.99 -9.15
C SER A 140 4.11 2.65 -8.59
N ASP A 141 3.08 2.52 -9.45
CA ASP A 141 1.71 2.19 -9.02
C ASP A 141 1.46 0.70 -8.71
N GLY A 142 2.45 -0.17 -8.88
CA GLY A 142 2.34 -1.58 -8.50
C GLY A 142 1.91 -2.54 -9.63
N GLY A 143 2.10 -2.17 -10.89
CA GLY A 143 2.09 -3.14 -12.01
C GLY A 143 0.73 -3.33 -12.71
N PRO A 144 0.51 -4.49 -13.38
CA PRO A 144 -0.56 -4.64 -14.38
C PRO A 144 -1.95 -4.55 -13.74
N GLY A 145 -2.72 -3.54 -14.17
CA GLY A 145 -4.00 -3.11 -13.58
C GLY A 145 -4.01 -1.59 -13.32
N GLY A 146 -2.86 -1.07 -12.91
CA GLY A 146 -2.54 0.35 -12.71
C GLY A 146 -3.49 1.13 -11.77
N TYR A 147 -3.35 2.45 -11.78
CA TYR A 147 -4.23 3.41 -11.08
C TYR A 147 -5.74 3.13 -11.24
N GLY A 148 -6.18 2.66 -12.42
CA GLY A 148 -7.59 2.45 -12.71
C GLY A 148 -8.22 1.32 -11.90
N GLU A 149 -7.49 0.23 -11.66
CA GLU A 149 -7.97 -0.89 -10.84
C GLU A 149 -7.92 -0.55 -9.35
N VAL A 150 -6.86 0.14 -8.91
CA VAL A 150 -6.75 0.64 -7.53
C VAL A 150 -7.87 1.62 -7.23
N LEU A 151 -8.14 2.57 -8.14
CA LEU A 151 -9.28 3.46 -8.02
C LEU A 151 -10.61 2.75 -8.13
N SER A 152 -10.77 1.78 -9.02
CA SER A 152 -12.03 1.01 -9.09
C SER A 152 -12.26 0.34 -7.75
N ILE A 153 -11.24 -0.28 -7.14
CA ILE A 153 -11.38 -0.89 -5.81
C ILE A 153 -11.63 0.16 -4.74
N MET A 154 -10.92 1.29 -4.76
CA MET A 154 -11.08 2.37 -3.79
C MET A 154 -12.41 3.13 -3.92
N ALA A 155 -12.94 3.28 -5.14
CA ALA A 155 -14.19 3.96 -5.45
C ALA A 155 -15.41 3.02 -5.38
N ASP A 156 -15.26 1.75 -5.79
CA ASP A 156 -16.25 0.69 -5.56
C ASP A 156 -16.32 0.28 -4.08
N ALA A 157 -15.28 0.59 -3.29
CA ALA A 157 -15.25 0.42 -1.85
C ALA A 157 -16.15 1.45 -1.13
N ARG A 158 -17.46 1.33 -1.37
CA ARG A 158 -18.49 1.66 -0.39
C ARG A 158 -18.16 1.10 1.01
N ARG A 159 -17.33 0.05 1.06
CA ARG A 159 -16.73 -0.62 2.22
C ARG A 159 -15.81 0.25 3.09
N TYR A 160 -15.23 1.35 2.59
CA TYR A 160 -14.41 2.29 3.39
C TYR A 160 -15.20 3.51 3.89
N GLU A 161 -16.46 3.58 3.49
CA GLU A 161 -17.41 4.63 3.86
C GLU A 161 -18.58 3.98 4.61
N ASP A 162 -18.39 2.78 5.16
CA ASP A 162 -19.36 2.09 6.01
C ASP A 162 -19.66 2.94 7.25
N GLU A 163 -20.87 2.82 7.79
CA GLU A 163 -21.24 3.50 9.04
C GLU A 163 -20.40 2.97 10.21
N ASP A 164 -19.96 1.70 10.13
CA ASP A 164 -19.00 1.14 11.07
C ASP A 164 -17.55 1.49 10.65
N GLU A 165 -16.98 2.46 11.35
CA GLU A 165 -15.60 2.92 11.13
C GLU A 165 -14.55 1.83 11.38
N MET A 166 -14.81 0.89 12.30
CA MET A 166 -13.88 -0.21 12.58
C MET A 166 -13.88 -1.18 11.40
N ILE A 167 -15.06 -1.55 10.89
CA ILE A 167 -15.17 -2.38 9.67
C ILE A 167 -14.50 -1.68 8.47
N SER A 168 -14.75 -0.38 8.30
CA SER A 168 -14.08 0.42 7.28
C SER A 168 -12.55 0.35 7.39
N ALA A 169 -12.03 0.51 8.60
CA ALA A 169 -10.60 0.47 8.85
C ALA A 169 -9.96 -0.89 8.52
N LEU A 170 -10.63 -1.97 8.91
CA LEU A 170 -10.18 -3.34 8.65
C LEU A 170 -10.16 -3.67 7.16
N ASN A 171 -11.23 -3.29 6.45
CA ASN A 171 -11.32 -3.44 5.00
C ASN A 171 -10.15 -2.72 4.31
N PHE A 172 -9.86 -1.48 4.74
CA PHE A 172 -8.75 -0.70 4.18
C PHE A 172 -7.41 -1.42 4.38
N ILE A 173 -7.12 -1.87 5.61
CA ILE A 173 -5.87 -2.56 5.93
C ILE A 173 -5.73 -3.82 5.07
N GLU A 174 -6.80 -4.62 4.98
CA GLU A 174 -6.81 -5.84 4.20
C GLU A 174 -6.46 -5.59 2.73
N ASP A 175 -7.15 -4.65 2.09
CA ASP A 175 -7.02 -4.41 0.66
C ASP A 175 -5.69 -3.73 0.29
N VAL A 176 -5.22 -2.81 1.13
CA VAL A 176 -3.90 -2.20 0.95
C VAL A 176 -2.77 -3.21 1.16
N SER A 177 -2.87 -4.05 2.20
CA SER A 177 -1.85 -5.07 2.49
C SER A 177 -1.69 -6.09 1.37
N LYS A 178 -2.80 -6.48 0.72
CA LYS A 178 -2.78 -7.39 -0.44
C LYS A 178 -1.98 -6.83 -1.62
N ARG A 179 -2.04 -5.50 -1.81
CA ARG A 179 -1.36 -4.82 -2.93
C ARG A 179 0.05 -4.39 -2.61
N PHE A 180 0.41 -4.24 -1.34
CA PHE A 180 1.71 -3.72 -0.93
C PHE A 180 2.91 -4.49 -1.52
N ALA A 181 2.78 -5.80 -1.74
CA ALA A 181 3.82 -6.61 -2.37
C ALA A 181 4.25 -6.12 -3.77
N THR A 182 3.40 -5.36 -4.45
CA THR A 182 3.68 -4.82 -5.78
C THR A 182 4.53 -3.56 -5.79
N ILE A 183 4.60 -2.84 -4.65
CA ILE A 183 5.33 -1.58 -4.49
C ILE A 183 6.44 -1.65 -3.43
N SER A 184 6.48 -2.73 -2.66
CA SER A 184 7.46 -2.90 -1.58
C SER A 184 8.90 -2.93 -2.11
N ARG A 185 9.80 -2.26 -1.40
CA ARG A 185 11.21 -2.12 -1.84
C ARG A 185 12.09 -3.29 -1.39
N ASN A 186 11.68 -4.01 -0.34
CA ASN A 186 12.46 -5.08 0.27
C ASN A 186 11.58 -6.07 1.07
N ALA A 187 12.19 -7.19 1.48
CA ALA A 187 11.49 -8.27 2.18
C ALA A 187 11.05 -7.87 3.60
N GLU A 188 11.78 -6.95 4.22
CA GLU A 188 11.57 -6.47 5.59
C GLU A 188 10.28 -5.63 5.69
N GLU A 189 10.10 -4.69 4.77
CA GLU A 189 8.87 -3.89 4.64
C GLU A 189 7.66 -4.80 4.38
N LEU A 190 7.78 -5.73 3.44
CA LEU A 190 6.72 -6.68 3.13
C LEU A 190 6.39 -7.57 4.34
N LYS A 191 7.40 -7.98 5.11
CA LYS A 191 7.21 -8.74 6.35
C LYS A 191 6.50 -7.91 7.41
N ARG A 192 6.84 -6.62 7.56
CA ARG A 192 6.17 -5.69 8.49
C ARG A 192 4.69 -5.55 8.14
N MET A 193 4.37 -5.25 6.87
CA MET A 193 2.98 -5.15 6.38
C MET A 193 2.19 -6.43 6.68
N LYS A 194 2.80 -7.61 6.44
CA LYS A 194 2.17 -8.91 6.73
C LYS A 194 1.96 -9.16 8.23
N CYS A 195 2.89 -8.77 9.13
CA CYS A 195 2.68 -8.89 10.58
C CYS A 195 1.47 -8.04 11.00
N ILE A 196 1.37 -6.77 10.55
CA ILE A 196 0.22 -5.90 10.86
C ILE A 196 -1.10 -6.54 10.41
N ALA A 197 -1.19 -6.96 9.14
CA ALA A 197 -2.40 -7.56 8.60
C ALA A 197 -2.81 -8.85 9.33
N THR A 198 -1.84 -9.71 9.66
CA THR A 198 -2.10 -10.99 10.33
C THR A 198 -2.50 -10.80 11.79
N GLU A 199 -1.85 -9.87 12.50
CA GLU A 199 -2.18 -9.55 13.89
C GLU A 199 -3.62 -9.06 14.04
N ILE A 200 -4.04 -8.17 13.13
CA ILE A 200 -5.38 -7.58 13.16
C ILE A 200 -6.44 -8.64 12.85
N GLN A 201 -6.17 -9.53 11.89
CA GLN A 201 -7.06 -10.67 11.61
C GLN A 201 -7.18 -11.61 12.82
N GLY A 202 -6.06 -11.89 13.50
CA GLY A 202 -6.04 -12.76 14.68
C GLY A 202 -6.69 -12.14 15.93
N ARG A 203 -6.68 -10.80 16.04
CA ARG A 203 -7.22 -10.06 17.19
C ARG A 203 -8.51 -9.31 16.90
N HIS A 204 -9.13 -9.47 15.73
CA HIS A 204 -10.28 -8.69 15.28
C HIS A 204 -11.40 -8.55 16.33
N HIS A 205 -11.70 -9.61 17.09
CA HIS A 205 -12.75 -9.60 18.13
C HIS A 205 -12.34 -8.96 19.47
N HIS A 206 -11.05 -8.71 19.67
CA HIS A 206 -10.47 -8.20 20.91
C HIS A 206 -9.66 -6.91 20.74
N ALA A 207 -9.43 -6.48 19.50
CA ALA A 207 -8.70 -5.26 19.20
C ALA A 207 -9.53 -4.03 19.55
N GLY A 208 -8.90 -3.05 20.22
CA GLY A 208 -9.53 -1.76 20.46
C GLY A 208 -9.65 -0.95 19.16
N LYS A 209 -10.68 -0.12 19.05
CA LYS A 209 -10.88 0.79 17.90
C LYS A 209 -9.62 1.64 17.60
N GLU A 210 -9.02 2.20 18.64
CA GLU A 210 -7.79 2.99 18.55
C GLU A 210 -6.62 2.20 17.95
N GLU A 211 -6.45 0.94 18.36
CA GLU A 211 -5.39 0.08 17.85
C GLU A 211 -5.51 -0.13 16.34
N VAL A 212 -6.73 -0.44 15.88
CA VAL A 212 -7.04 -0.66 14.47
C VAL A 212 -6.81 0.62 13.65
N PHE A 213 -7.19 1.78 14.18
CA PHE A 213 -7.00 3.05 13.48
C PHE A 213 -5.52 3.44 13.35
N MET A 214 -4.71 3.15 14.38
CA MET A 214 -3.27 3.35 14.32
C MET A 214 -2.64 2.42 13.29
N ASP A 215 -3.04 1.15 13.27
CA ASP A 215 -2.52 0.21 12.28
C ASP A 215 -2.92 0.61 10.85
N ARG A 216 -4.12 1.17 10.68
CA ARG A 216 -4.57 1.74 9.40
C ARG A 216 -3.70 2.91 8.93
N ARG A 217 -3.37 3.82 9.84
CA ARG A 217 -2.46 4.95 9.57
C ARG A 217 -1.05 4.44 9.22
N GLU A 218 -0.52 3.47 9.98
CA GLU A 218 0.79 2.88 9.73
C GLU A 218 0.86 2.25 8.33
N VAL A 219 -0.15 1.47 7.96
CA VAL A 219 -0.25 0.87 6.62
C VAL A 219 -0.31 1.93 5.51
N ALA A 220 -1.06 3.02 5.71
CA ALA A 220 -1.08 4.15 4.77
C ALA A 220 0.30 4.82 4.66
N GLY A 221 1.00 5.03 5.78
CA GLY A 221 2.35 5.58 5.81
C GLY A 221 3.35 4.71 5.05
N MET A 222 3.29 3.39 5.26
CA MET A 222 4.15 2.43 4.54
C MET A 222 3.95 2.50 3.03
N VAL A 223 2.70 2.63 2.56
CA VAL A 223 2.41 2.79 1.13
C VAL A 223 3.00 4.09 0.58
N LEU A 224 2.72 5.23 1.23
CA LEU A 224 3.21 6.53 0.76
C LEU A 224 4.73 6.57 0.67
N ASP A 225 5.42 6.00 1.66
CA ASP A 225 6.88 5.87 1.65
C ASP A 225 7.38 4.96 0.51
N ALA A 226 6.76 3.79 0.33
CA ALA A 226 7.13 2.86 -0.74
C ALA A 226 6.94 3.45 -2.14
N MET A 227 5.94 4.32 -2.33
CA MET A 227 5.67 5.03 -3.58
C MET A 227 6.54 6.28 -3.79
N GLY A 228 7.45 6.59 -2.85
CA GLY A 228 8.33 7.75 -2.96
C GLY A 228 7.59 9.09 -2.84
N PHE A 229 6.45 9.14 -2.14
CA PHE A 229 5.63 10.34 -1.99
C PHE A 229 6.45 11.55 -1.49
N VAL A 230 7.36 11.34 -0.54
CA VAL A 230 8.19 12.42 0.02
C VAL A 230 8.99 13.12 -1.08
N ASP A 231 9.65 12.35 -1.93
CA ASP A 231 10.56 12.92 -2.94
C ASP A 231 9.82 13.35 -4.20
N ASN A 232 8.74 12.64 -4.55
CA ASN A 232 8.03 12.85 -5.82
C ASN A 232 6.86 13.84 -5.71
N GLY A 233 6.16 13.90 -4.57
CA GLY A 233 4.90 14.64 -4.46
C GLY A 233 3.71 13.95 -5.13
N LEU A 234 2.66 14.72 -5.43
CA LEU A 234 1.39 14.27 -6.03
C LEU A 234 1.23 14.63 -7.52
#